data_AF-A0A3P8ME63-F1
#
_entry.id   AF-A0A3P8ME63-F1
#
_cell.length_a   1.000
_cell.length_b   1.000
_cell.length_c   1.000
_cell.angle_alpha   90.00
_cell.angle_beta   90.00
_cell.angle_gamma   90.00
#
_symmetry.space_group_name_H-M   'P 1'
#
loop_
_entity.id
_entity.type
_entity.pdbx_description
1 polymer ?
#
loop_
_entity_poly.entity_id
_entity_poly.type
_entity_poly.pdbx_seq_one_letter_code
_entity_poly.pdbx_strand_id
1 'polypeptide(L)'
;MNTKNITIAVLTAGMAAALTGCGDGTASDTGATSTAPVPAAASEGAPNKNARGAIEAEWGQPVEVKDASGKRIVKITPLKLDATGCDSISASKLAGSEGPTDVIVNAVRFVAKVETGDYKSSQWLWQSNIDLIANNGQVVTNLDLSQDPALSDIECHGAMNPQLIGVPTNSSKVGGPNIYLPIGKTNGGPKAIGYAVMADGVPEGTYRVEWTRPADGWQLIK
;
A
#
# COMPACT_ATOMS: atom_id res chain seq x y z
N MET A 1 21.70 -20.93 9.86
CA MET A 1 20.87 -20.22 8.87
C MET A 1 19.42 -20.41 9.30
N ASN A 2 18.78 -19.38 9.84
CA ASN A 2 17.36 -19.45 10.20
C ASN A 2 16.54 -19.27 8.93
N THR A 3 16.03 -20.37 8.38
CA THR A 3 15.03 -20.35 7.32
C THR A 3 13.75 -19.76 7.91
N LYS A 4 13.52 -18.47 7.73
CA LYS A 4 12.20 -17.89 8.00
C LYS A 4 11.26 -18.45 6.93
N ASN A 5 10.32 -19.28 7.32
CA ASN A 5 9.27 -19.75 6.42
C ASN A 5 8.47 -18.50 5.98
N ILE A 6 8.63 -18.08 4.73
CA ILE A 6 7.79 -17.05 4.13
C ILE A 6 6.46 -17.71 3.81
N THR A 7 5.63 -17.87 4.84
CA THR A 7 4.27 -18.34 4.66
C THR A 7 3.49 -17.22 4.00
N ILE A 8 3.37 -17.26 2.66
CA ILE A 8 2.33 -16.53 1.94
C ILE A 8 1.01 -17.19 2.31
N ALA A 9 0.47 -16.82 3.47
CA ALA A 9 -0.73 -17.42 4.01
C ALA A 9 -1.88 -17.17 3.03
N VAL A 10 -2.43 -18.28 2.54
CA VAL A 10 -3.62 -18.33 1.70
C VAL A 10 -4.83 -17.93 2.53
N LEU A 11 -5.11 -16.63 2.55
CA LEU A 11 -6.28 -16.03 1.93
C LEU A 11 -7.48 -16.96 1.64
N THR A 12 -8.07 -17.55 2.66
CA THR A 12 -9.42 -18.12 2.60
C THR A 12 -10.46 -17.00 2.73
N ALA A 13 -11.34 -16.88 1.74
CA ALA A 13 -12.50 -16.00 1.79
C ALA A 13 -13.55 -16.61 2.74
N GLY A 14 -13.60 -16.13 3.98
CA GLY A 14 -14.71 -16.41 4.88
C GLY A 14 -15.93 -15.59 4.46
N MET A 15 -16.87 -16.21 3.74
CA MET A 15 -18.21 -15.66 3.52
C MET A 15 -18.96 -15.67 4.86
N ALA A 16 -18.94 -14.56 5.59
CA ALA A 16 -19.83 -14.36 6.72
C ALA A 16 -21.20 -13.93 6.20
N ALA A 17 -22.17 -14.82 6.31
CA ALA A 17 -23.57 -14.56 6.02
C ALA A 17 -24.09 -13.45 6.95
N ALA A 18 -24.62 -12.38 6.36
CA ALA A 18 -25.36 -11.36 7.07
C ALA A 18 -26.70 -11.93 7.55
N LEU A 19 -26.91 -12.01 8.86
CA LEU A 19 -28.24 -12.14 9.43
C LEU A 19 -28.90 -10.77 9.46
N THR A 20 -29.98 -10.66 8.69
CA THR A 20 -30.97 -9.60 8.64
C THR A 20 -31.58 -9.34 10.03
N GLY A 21 -31.49 -8.11 10.53
CA GLY A 21 -32.29 -7.61 11.63
C GLY A 21 -33.23 -6.52 11.14
N CYS A 22 -34.50 -6.85 10.94
CA CYS A 22 -35.58 -5.88 10.78
C CYS A 22 -36.00 -5.38 12.17
N GLY A 23 -36.07 -4.06 12.34
CA GLY A 23 -36.69 -3.42 13.49
C GLY A 23 -37.43 -2.17 13.01
N ASP A 24 -38.74 -2.28 12.87
CA ASP A 24 -39.67 -1.18 12.61
C ASP A 24 -39.81 -0.28 13.85
N GLY A 25 -39.85 1.03 13.63
CA GLY A 25 -40.04 2.05 14.67
C GLY A 25 -40.61 3.35 14.09
N THR A 26 -41.92 3.45 14.21
CA THR A 26 -42.90 4.49 13.87
C THR A 26 -42.46 5.97 13.86
N ALA A 27 -43.00 6.70 12.89
CA ALA A 27 -42.92 8.16 12.71
C ALA A 27 -43.74 8.96 13.73
N SER A 28 -43.32 10.21 14.01
CA SER A 28 -44.20 11.42 14.03
C SER A 28 -43.38 12.72 14.14
N ASP A 29 -43.65 13.63 13.19
CA ASP A 29 -43.66 15.12 13.19
C ASP A 29 -43.17 15.88 14.44
N THR A 30 -42.48 17.02 14.39
CA THR A 30 -42.84 18.30 13.74
C THR A 30 -41.68 19.31 13.92
N GLY A 31 -41.59 20.34 13.07
CA GLY A 31 -41.04 21.66 13.48
C GLY A 31 -39.88 22.20 12.65
N ALA A 32 -40.20 23.11 11.73
CA ALA A 32 -39.24 23.91 10.97
C ALA A 32 -38.51 24.94 11.86
N THR A 33 -37.19 25.10 11.69
CA THR A 33 -36.54 26.42 11.75
C THR A 33 -35.29 26.40 10.88
N SER A 34 -35.23 27.34 9.95
CA SER A 34 -34.15 27.53 8.99
C SER A 34 -33.02 28.32 9.65
N THR A 35 -31.84 27.70 9.76
CA THR A 35 -30.57 28.38 9.99
C THR A 35 -29.53 27.71 9.11
N ALA A 36 -29.14 28.38 8.03
CA ALA A 36 -28.07 27.93 7.17
C ALA A 36 -26.78 27.79 8.00
N PRO A 37 -26.13 26.60 8.05
CA PRO A 37 -24.83 26.50 8.66
C PRO A 37 -23.83 27.23 7.76
N VAL A 38 -23.17 28.23 8.33
CA VAL A 38 -21.89 28.73 7.82
C VAL A 38 -21.00 27.50 7.62
N PRO A 39 -20.33 27.31 6.47
CA PRO A 39 -19.38 26.22 6.33
C PRO A 39 -18.28 26.46 7.35
N ALA A 40 -18.26 25.64 8.41
CA ALA A 40 -17.09 25.54 9.26
C ALA A 40 -15.93 25.19 8.33
N ALA A 41 -14.91 26.05 8.30
CA ALA A 41 -13.63 25.69 7.72
C ALA A 41 -13.26 24.34 8.33
N ALA A 42 -13.15 23.32 7.48
CA ALA A 42 -12.70 22.01 7.91
C ALA A 42 -11.34 22.23 8.57
N SER A 43 -11.32 22.16 9.89
CA SER A 43 -10.10 21.88 10.63
C SER A 43 -9.46 20.69 9.91
N GLU A 44 -8.24 20.86 9.41
CA GLU A 44 -7.43 19.75 8.91
C GLU A 44 -7.21 18.79 10.10
N GLY A 45 -8.21 17.94 10.34
CA GLY A 45 -8.14 16.88 11.31
C GLY A 45 -6.98 15.97 10.94
N ALA A 46 -6.30 15.45 11.95
CA ALA A 46 -5.28 14.44 11.76
C ALA A 46 -5.75 13.41 10.73
N PRO A 47 -4.90 12.98 9.79
CA PRO A 47 -5.31 12.05 8.75
C PRO A 47 -5.94 10.82 9.40
N ASN A 48 -7.11 10.42 8.91
CA ASN A 48 -7.84 9.29 9.46
C ASN A 48 -6.95 8.04 9.28
N LYS A 49 -6.49 7.47 10.40
CA LYS A 49 -5.62 6.30 10.41
C LYS A 49 -6.47 5.04 10.51
N ASN A 50 -6.10 3.99 9.79
CA ASN A 50 -6.73 2.69 9.93
C ASN A 50 -6.31 2.00 11.23
N ALA A 51 -6.87 0.81 11.50
CA ALA A 51 -6.58 0.04 12.73
C ALA A 51 -5.09 -0.36 12.90
N ARG A 52 -4.26 -0.27 11.84
CA ARG A 52 -2.81 -0.47 11.90
C ARG A 52 -2.02 0.83 12.09
N GLY A 53 -2.69 1.97 12.22
CA GLY A 53 -2.07 3.27 12.37
C GLY A 53 -1.57 3.89 11.06
N ALA A 54 -1.93 3.33 9.90
CA ALA A 54 -1.56 3.86 8.59
C ALA A 54 -2.57 4.89 8.08
N ILE A 55 -2.09 5.91 7.39
CA ILE A 55 -2.92 6.81 6.60
C ILE A 55 -3.37 6.06 5.36
N GLU A 56 -4.67 5.79 5.27
CA GLU A 56 -5.24 4.92 4.24
C GLU A 56 -5.84 5.76 3.10
N ALA A 57 -5.62 5.32 1.86
CA ALA A 57 -6.24 5.90 0.69
C ALA A 57 -6.56 4.82 -0.36
N GLU A 58 -7.45 5.13 -1.30
CA GLU A 58 -7.66 4.29 -2.47
C GLU A 58 -6.44 4.33 -3.40
N TRP A 59 -6.19 3.24 -4.12
CA TRP A 59 -5.16 3.23 -5.16
C TRP A 59 -5.36 4.37 -6.18
N GLY A 60 -4.26 4.99 -6.58
CA GLY A 60 -4.25 6.17 -7.45
C GLY A 60 -4.44 7.50 -6.72
N GLN A 61 -4.93 7.48 -5.47
CA GLN A 61 -5.09 8.70 -4.68
C GLN A 61 -3.78 9.08 -3.98
N PRO A 62 -3.45 10.39 -3.95
CA PRO A 62 -2.27 10.87 -3.24
C PRO A 62 -2.46 10.76 -1.73
N VAL A 63 -1.40 10.37 -1.02
CA VAL A 63 -1.32 10.42 0.44
C VAL A 63 -0.30 11.45 0.86
N GLU A 64 -0.72 12.40 1.69
CA GLU A 64 0.16 13.40 2.29
C GLU A 64 0.43 13.05 3.75
N VAL A 65 1.71 13.03 4.10
CA VAL A 65 2.21 12.76 5.45
C VAL A 65 2.76 14.05 6.01
N LYS A 66 2.19 14.49 7.14
CA LYS A 66 2.59 15.67 7.89
C LYS A 66 3.13 15.24 9.26
N ASP A 67 4.07 16.00 9.79
CA ASP A 67 4.54 15.85 11.16
C ASP A 67 3.47 16.32 12.18
N ALA A 68 3.79 16.22 13.47
CA ALA A 68 2.90 16.71 14.53
C ALA A 68 2.66 18.23 14.51
N SER A 69 3.51 19.00 13.81
CA SER A 69 3.37 20.46 13.65
C SER A 69 2.56 20.86 12.41
N GLY A 70 2.12 19.89 11.60
CA GLY A 70 1.39 20.10 10.35
C GLY A 70 2.28 20.32 9.13
N LYS A 71 3.60 20.21 9.29
CA LYS A 71 4.59 20.40 8.22
C LYS A 71 4.73 19.13 7.40
N ARG A 72 4.74 19.27 6.08
CA ARG A 72 4.85 18.15 5.14
C ARG A 72 6.19 17.42 5.34
N ILE A 73 6.10 16.10 5.49
CA ILE A 73 7.23 15.18 5.35
C ILE A 73 7.33 14.78 3.88
N VAL A 74 6.25 14.18 3.36
CA VAL A 74 6.18 13.70 1.98
C VAL A 74 4.74 13.59 1.52
N LYS A 75 4.50 13.82 0.23
CA LYS A 75 3.26 13.44 -0.46
C LYS A 75 3.60 12.42 -1.55
N ILE A 76 2.89 11.30 -1.56
CA ILE A 76 3.13 10.18 -2.46
C ILE A 76 1.88 9.93 -3.29
N THR A 77 2.02 9.95 -4.62
CA THR A 77 0.93 9.65 -5.56
C THR A 77 1.29 8.40 -6.34
N PRO A 78 0.69 7.23 -6.04
CA PRO A 78 0.85 6.05 -6.88
C PRO A 78 0.26 6.32 -8.26
N LEU A 79 0.99 5.95 -9.30
CA LEU A 79 0.60 6.20 -10.70
C LEU A 79 0.22 4.90 -11.41
N LYS A 80 1.04 3.86 -11.26
CA LYS A 80 0.80 2.54 -11.86
C LYS A 80 1.66 1.46 -11.24
N LEU A 81 1.23 0.22 -11.42
CA LEU A 81 2.06 -0.97 -11.25
C LEU A 81 2.49 -1.42 -12.64
N ASP A 82 3.76 -1.24 -12.97
CA ASP A 82 4.29 -1.48 -14.31
C ASP A 82 5.10 -2.78 -14.34
N ALA A 83 4.56 -3.79 -15.03
CA ALA A 83 5.15 -5.11 -15.23
C ALA A 83 5.82 -5.25 -16.61
N THR A 84 5.95 -4.17 -17.39
CA THR A 84 6.58 -4.19 -18.71
C THR A 84 8.02 -4.68 -18.61
N GLY A 85 8.35 -5.80 -19.27
CA GLY A 85 9.70 -6.38 -19.21
C GLY A 85 10.09 -6.91 -17.84
N CYS A 86 9.13 -7.22 -16.97
CA CYS A 86 9.37 -7.86 -15.69
C CYS A 86 9.01 -9.34 -15.70
N ASP A 87 9.78 -10.13 -14.97
CA ASP A 87 9.56 -11.55 -14.81
C ASP A 87 8.42 -11.85 -13.81
N SER A 88 7.94 -13.08 -13.87
CA SER A 88 6.95 -13.59 -12.92
C SER A 88 7.16 -15.06 -12.66
N ILE A 89 6.74 -15.52 -11.49
CA ILE A 89 6.88 -16.90 -11.06
C ILE A 89 5.63 -17.37 -10.32
N SER A 90 5.28 -18.64 -10.46
CA SER A 90 4.22 -19.26 -9.65
C SER A 90 4.61 -19.24 -8.16
N ALA A 91 3.68 -18.84 -7.29
CA ALA A 91 3.90 -18.88 -5.84
C ALA A 91 4.19 -20.30 -5.31
N SER A 92 3.78 -21.34 -6.04
CA SER A 92 4.11 -22.74 -5.72
C SER A 92 5.60 -23.08 -5.85
N LYS A 93 6.42 -22.19 -6.42
CA LYS A 93 7.88 -22.37 -6.53
C LYS A 93 8.67 -21.72 -5.39
N LEU A 94 8.00 -20.97 -4.51
CA LEU A 94 8.65 -20.33 -3.35
C LEU A 94 9.05 -21.36 -2.29
N ALA A 95 10.11 -21.06 -1.53
CA ALA A 95 10.61 -21.98 -0.52
C ALA A 95 9.60 -22.16 0.63
N GLY A 96 9.27 -23.41 0.97
CA GLY A 96 8.29 -23.70 2.04
C GLY A 96 6.84 -23.37 1.70
N SER A 97 6.53 -23.18 0.42
CA SER A 97 5.20 -22.83 -0.08
C SER A 97 4.34 -24.08 -0.34
N GLU A 98 3.25 -24.23 0.42
CA GLU A 98 2.02 -24.92 -0.05
C GLU A 98 1.08 -23.90 -0.73
N GLY A 99 1.67 -22.88 -1.37
CA GLY A 99 0.94 -21.75 -1.91
C GLY A 99 0.02 -22.15 -3.06
N PRO A 100 -1.00 -21.33 -3.35
CA PRO A 100 -1.98 -21.64 -4.36
C PRO A 100 -1.31 -21.66 -5.73
N THR A 101 -1.66 -22.64 -6.55
CA THR A 101 -1.18 -22.72 -7.94
C THR A 101 -1.76 -21.63 -8.84
N ASP A 102 -2.81 -20.92 -8.39
CA ASP A 102 -3.43 -19.81 -9.09
C ASP A 102 -2.82 -18.44 -8.75
N VAL A 103 -1.83 -18.38 -7.85
CA VAL A 103 -1.13 -17.14 -7.47
C VAL A 103 0.19 -17.03 -8.22
N ILE A 104 0.38 -15.91 -8.90
CA ILE A 104 1.62 -15.53 -9.57
C ILE A 104 2.26 -14.37 -8.81
N VAL A 105 3.53 -14.52 -8.44
CA VAL A 105 4.35 -13.43 -7.93
C VAL A 105 4.96 -12.71 -9.12
N ASN A 106 4.65 -11.43 -9.26
CA ASN A 106 5.12 -10.58 -10.34
C ASN A 106 6.21 -9.65 -9.80
N ALA A 107 7.36 -9.58 -10.45
CA ALA A 107 8.19 -8.40 -10.32
C ALA A 107 7.46 -7.24 -11.02
N VAL A 108 7.32 -6.10 -10.35
CA VAL A 108 6.68 -4.91 -10.91
C VAL A 108 7.41 -3.67 -10.43
N ARG A 109 7.34 -2.61 -11.23
CA ARG A 109 7.75 -1.27 -10.80
C ARG A 109 6.56 -0.57 -10.16
N PHE A 110 6.66 -0.24 -8.88
CA PHE A 110 5.70 0.63 -8.21
C PHE A 110 5.98 2.07 -8.65
N VAL A 111 5.32 2.54 -9.71
CA VAL A 111 5.58 3.87 -10.24
C VAL A 111 4.77 4.89 -9.46
N ALA A 112 5.46 5.86 -8.87
CA ALA A 112 4.84 6.90 -8.06
C ALA A 112 5.54 8.25 -8.21
N LYS A 113 4.76 9.32 -8.09
CA LYS A 113 5.29 10.67 -7.88
C LYS A 113 5.49 10.89 -6.38
N VAL A 114 6.68 11.31 -6.00
CA VAL A 114 7.01 11.75 -4.65
C VAL A 114 7.22 13.26 -4.65
N GLU A 115 6.62 13.94 -3.69
CA GLU A 115 6.74 15.37 -3.42
C GLU A 115 7.25 15.52 -1.99
N THR A 116 8.51 15.91 -1.83
CA THR A 116 9.16 16.05 -0.51
C THR A 116 8.76 17.38 0.12
N GLY A 117 8.62 17.39 1.45
CA GLY A 117 8.60 18.64 2.21
C GLY A 117 10.01 19.02 2.66
N ASP A 118 10.12 19.60 3.85
CA ASP A 118 11.42 20.05 4.38
C ASP A 118 12.27 18.92 4.99
N TYR A 119 11.74 17.70 5.02
CA TYR A 119 12.43 16.55 5.56
C TYR A 119 13.33 15.94 4.50
N LYS A 120 14.55 15.60 4.91
CA LYS A 120 15.49 14.84 4.08
C LYS A 120 15.26 13.35 4.27
N SER A 121 15.64 12.59 3.26
CA SER A 121 15.80 11.14 3.34
C SER A 121 16.85 10.73 2.32
N SER A 122 17.67 9.73 2.66
CA SER A 122 18.61 9.16 1.70
C SER A 122 17.88 8.46 0.55
N GLN A 123 16.72 7.86 0.85
CA GLN A 123 15.94 7.03 -0.06
C GLN A 123 14.44 7.21 0.20
N TRP A 124 13.71 7.67 -0.81
CA TRP A 124 12.25 7.66 -0.78
C TRP A 124 11.70 6.41 -1.46
N LEU A 125 10.58 5.89 -0.95
CA LEU A 125 9.86 4.75 -1.53
C LEU A 125 10.77 3.54 -1.80
N TRP A 126 11.66 3.22 -0.86
CA TRP A 126 12.58 2.09 -1.01
C TRP A 126 11.86 0.76 -0.85
N GLN A 127 12.28 -0.26 -1.62
CA GLN A 127 11.62 -1.57 -1.66
C GLN A 127 11.47 -2.20 -0.27
N SER A 128 12.49 -2.10 0.60
CA SER A 128 12.46 -2.74 1.92
C SER A 128 11.45 -2.12 2.88
N ASN A 129 10.95 -0.94 2.57
CA ASN A 129 9.96 -0.23 3.38
C ASN A 129 8.54 -0.39 2.80
N ILE A 130 8.39 -1.15 1.73
CA ILE A 130 7.09 -1.47 1.14
C ILE A 130 6.62 -2.80 1.73
N ASP A 131 5.36 -2.83 2.15
CA ASP A 131 4.75 -4.00 2.75
C ASP A 131 3.50 -4.39 1.99
N LEU A 132 3.19 -5.68 1.98
CA LEU A 132 1.96 -6.21 1.44
C LEU A 132 1.07 -6.68 2.58
N ILE A 133 -0.18 -6.22 2.59
CA ILE A 133 -1.16 -6.59 3.60
C ILE A 133 -2.11 -7.61 2.97
N ALA A 134 -2.12 -8.85 3.47
CA ALA A 134 -3.05 -9.88 3.04
C ALA A 134 -4.49 -9.60 3.53
N ASN A 135 -5.51 -10.26 2.95
CA ASN A 135 -6.91 -10.08 3.36
C ASN A 135 -7.17 -10.47 4.83
N ASN A 136 -6.37 -11.38 5.39
CA ASN A 136 -6.43 -11.76 6.82
C ASN A 136 -5.70 -10.75 7.74
N GLY A 137 -5.13 -9.67 7.18
CA GLY A 137 -4.39 -8.66 7.93
C GLY A 137 -2.91 -8.99 8.18
N GLN A 138 -2.43 -10.17 7.77
CA GLN A 138 -1.01 -10.49 7.84
C GLN A 138 -0.20 -9.54 6.95
N VAL A 139 0.94 -9.09 7.47
CA VAL A 139 1.86 -8.19 6.78
C VAL A 139 3.08 -9.00 6.34
N VAL A 140 3.51 -8.82 5.10
CA VAL A 140 4.76 -9.35 4.57
C VAL A 140 5.54 -8.19 3.96
N THR A 141 6.79 -7.99 4.37
CA THR A 141 7.61 -6.93 3.79
C THR A 141 8.12 -7.36 2.42
N ASN A 142 8.34 -6.41 1.51
CA ASN A 142 8.94 -6.72 0.23
C ASN A 142 10.40 -7.18 0.39
N LEU A 143 11.07 -6.77 1.47
CA LEU A 143 12.38 -7.29 1.85
C LEU A 143 12.31 -8.78 2.17
N ASP A 144 11.33 -9.22 2.96
CA ASP A 144 11.17 -10.64 3.27
C ASP A 144 10.96 -11.46 2.00
N LEU A 145 10.11 -10.98 1.07
CA LEU A 145 9.93 -11.64 -0.24
C LEU A 145 11.25 -11.69 -1.03
N SER A 146 12.00 -10.59 -1.08
CA SER A 146 13.27 -10.54 -1.83
C SER A 146 14.36 -11.49 -1.34
N GLN A 147 14.22 -12.02 -0.13
CA GLN A 147 15.14 -12.99 0.44
C GLN A 147 14.80 -14.43 0.05
N ASP A 148 13.65 -14.69 -0.58
CA ASP A 148 13.33 -16.02 -1.11
C ASP A 148 14.24 -16.32 -2.32
N PRO A 149 14.99 -17.44 -2.31
CA PRO A 149 15.87 -17.81 -3.43
C PRO A 149 15.13 -17.97 -4.76
N ALA A 150 13.84 -18.33 -4.77
CA ALA A 150 13.07 -18.43 -6.00
C ALA A 150 12.73 -17.05 -6.58
N LEU A 151 12.85 -15.97 -5.80
CA LEU A 151 12.65 -14.60 -6.25
C LEU A 151 13.94 -13.88 -6.62
N SER A 152 15.13 -14.44 -6.32
CA SER A 152 16.41 -13.81 -6.72
C SER A 152 16.57 -13.73 -8.23
N ASP A 153 15.88 -14.60 -8.97
CA ASP A 153 16.00 -14.76 -10.42
C ASP A 153 14.87 -14.08 -11.19
N ILE A 154 13.91 -13.44 -10.50
CA ILE A 154 12.86 -12.65 -11.17
C ILE A 154 13.10 -11.16 -10.97
N GLU A 155 13.21 -10.42 -12.06
CA GLU A 155 13.49 -9.00 -11.99
C GLU A 155 12.74 -8.20 -13.06
N CYS A 156 12.86 -6.88 -12.98
CA CYS A 156 12.38 -5.97 -14.01
C CYS A 156 13.54 -5.56 -14.91
N HIS A 157 13.55 -6.05 -16.15
CA HIS A 157 14.57 -5.76 -17.14
C HIS A 157 14.37 -4.38 -17.78
N GLY A 158 15.46 -3.70 -18.11
CA GLY A 158 15.45 -2.41 -18.82
C GLY A 158 15.51 -1.16 -17.93
N ALA A 159 15.61 0.00 -18.58
CA ALA A 159 16.13 1.24 -17.99
C ALA A 159 15.18 2.02 -17.05
N MET A 160 13.91 1.63 -16.91
CA MET A 160 13.02 2.30 -15.94
C MET A 160 13.29 1.80 -14.52
N ASN A 161 14.27 2.39 -13.85
CA ASN A 161 14.33 2.31 -12.38
C ASN A 161 14.92 3.60 -11.80
N PRO A 162 14.27 4.78 -11.98
CA PRO A 162 14.70 5.96 -11.28
C PRO A 162 14.43 5.74 -9.79
N GLN A 163 15.43 5.22 -9.09
CA GLN A 163 15.45 5.21 -7.65
C GLN A 163 15.33 6.65 -7.14
N LEU A 164 14.58 6.83 -6.06
CA LEU A 164 14.35 8.14 -5.46
C LEU A 164 15.40 8.41 -4.38
N ILE A 165 16.66 8.33 -4.78
CA ILE A 165 17.83 8.63 -3.94
C ILE A 165 18.12 10.12 -4.00
N GLY A 166 18.44 10.72 -2.83
CA GLY A 166 18.94 12.08 -2.75
C GLY A 166 17.99 13.13 -3.34
N VAL A 167 16.68 12.88 -3.28
CA VAL A 167 15.67 13.84 -3.75
C VAL A 167 15.74 15.09 -2.86
N PRO A 168 15.97 16.29 -3.41
CA PRO A 168 16.02 17.52 -2.62
C PRO A 168 14.73 17.75 -1.83
N THR A 169 14.83 18.45 -0.71
CA THR A 169 13.65 18.95 0.03
C THR A 169 12.83 19.90 -0.84
N ASN A 170 11.52 19.96 -0.60
CA ASN A 170 10.59 20.83 -1.33
C ASN A 170 10.64 20.63 -2.86
N SER A 171 10.83 19.39 -3.30
CA SER A 171 10.93 19.05 -4.72
C SER A 171 10.01 17.89 -5.08
N SER A 172 9.95 17.57 -6.36
CA SER A 172 9.20 16.41 -6.83
C SER A 172 10.01 15.56 -7.80
N LYS A 173 9.83 14.25 -7.70
CA LYS A 173 10.43 13.27 -8.60
C LYS A 173 9.48 12.08 -8.80
N VAL A 174 9.45 11.54 -10.01
CA VAL A 174 8.78 10.26 -10.29
C VAL A 174 9.81 9.15 -10.20
N GLY A 175 9.44 8.11 -9.46
CA GLY A 175 10.25 6.93 -9.20
C GLY A 175 9.50 5.65 -9.48
N GLY A 176 10.23 4.54 -9.55
CA GLY A 176 9.67 3.23 -9.83
C GLY A 176 10.46 2.09 -9.20
N PRO A 177 10.56 1.99 -7.86
CA PRO A 177 11.21 0.87 -7.20
C PRO A 177 10.60 -0.46 -7.66
N ASN A 178 11.45 -1.47 -7.82
CA ASN A 178 11.00 -2.84 -8.06
C ASN A 178 10.40 -3.39 -6.76
N ILE A 179 9.27 -4.07 -6.88
CA ILE A 179 8.63 -4.82 -5.81
C ILE A 179 8.13 -6.16 -6.35
N TYR A 180 8.02 -7.13 -5.46
CA TYR A 180 7.32 -8.38 -5.69
C TYR A 180 5.87 -8.23 -5.28
N LEU A 181 4.95 -8.58 -6.18
CA LEU A 181 3.51 -8.46 -5.98
C LEU A 181 2.82 -9.79 -6.35
N PRO A 182 2.37 -10.58 -5.35
CA PRO A 182 1.54 -11.76 -5.57
C PRO A 182 0.13 -11.35 -5.99
N ILE A 183 -0.31 -11.83 -7.15
CA ILE A 183 -1.67 -11.67 -7.65
C ILE A 183 -2.17 -13.05 -8.10
N GLY A 184 -3.29 -13.48 -7.53
CA GLY A 184 -4.00 -14.67 -7.95
C GLY A 184 -5.36 -14.35 -8.54
N LYS A 185 -5.88 -15.28 -9.34
CA LYS A 185 -7.22 -15.15 -9.95
C LYS A 185 -8.32 -15.02 -8.90
N THR A 186 -8.15 -15.72 -7.77
CA THR A 186 -9.17 -15.78 -6.70
C THR A 186 -9.03 -14.67 -5.65
N ASN A 187 -7.81 -14.18 -5.41
CA ASN A 187 -7.56 -13.21 -4.34
C ASN A 187 -7.39 -11.76 -4.84
N GLY A 188 -7.18 -11.53 -6.14
CA GLY A 188 -6.92 -10.22 -6.71
C GLY A 188 -5.62 -9.54 -6.22
N GLY A 189 -4.77 -10.28 -5.48
CA GLY A 189 -3.56 -9.81 -4.81
C GLY A 189 -3.77 -9.31 -3.37
N PRO A 190 -2.80 -8.61 -2.76
CA PRO A 190 -2.91 -8.14 -1.37
C PRO A 190 -4.08 -7.16 -1.19
N LYS A 191 -4.64 -7.07 0.01
CA LYS A 191 -5.70 -6.11 0.36
C LYS A 191 -5.21 -4.66 0.28
N ALA A 192 -3.95 -4.42 0.61
CA ALA A 192 -3.33 -3.11 0.52
C ALA A 192 -1.82 -3.23 0.28
N ILE A 193 -1.25 -2.20 -0.33
CA ILE A 193 0.20 -1.99 -0.40
C ILE A 193 0.54 -0.86 0.57
N GLY A 194 1.40 -1.16 1.55
CA GLY A 194 1.86 -0.23 2.56
C GLY A 194 3.24 0.32 2.26
N TYR A 195 3.54 1.50 2.80
CA TYR A 195 4.89 2.06 2.84
C TYR A 195 5.16 2.70 4.20
N ALA A 196 6.25 2.27 4.85
CA ALA A 196 6.78 2.90 6.05
C ALA A 196 7.64 4.10 5.66
N VAL A 197 7.26 5.29 6.11
CA VAL A 197 7.95 6.53 5.74
C VAL A 197 9.22 6.67 6.56
N MET A 198 10.35 6.78 5.85
CA MET A 198 11.68 6.99 6.43
C MET A 198 12.18 8.37 6.08
N ALA A 199 12.36 9.21 7.09
CA ALA A 199 12.84 10.57 6.95
C ALA A 199 13.77 10.94 8.12
N ASP A 200 14.77 11.78 7.87
CA ASP A 200 15.75 12.21 8.86
C ASP A 200 15.04 12.90 10.03
N GLY A 201 15.37 12.49 11.26
CA GLY A 201 14.77 13.03 12.48
C GLY A 201 13.35 12.52 12.79
N VAL A 202 12.81 11.61 11.98
CA VAL A 202 11.55 10.91 12.23
C VAL A 202 11.87 9.48 12.68
N PRO A 203 11.42 9.03 13.87
CA PRO A 203 11.63 7.65 14.30
C PRO A 203 11.00 6.66 13.31
N GLU A 204 11.70 5.55 13.06
CA GLU A 204 11.21 4.48 12.18
C GLU A 204 9.84 3.97 12.64
N GLY A 205 8.95 3.72 11.68
CA GLY A 205 7.58 3.24 11.95
C GLY A 205 6.60 4.29 12.47
N THR A 206 7.00 5.56 12.66
CA THR A 206 6.10 6.63 13.13
C THR A 206 4.95 6.89 12.15
N TYR A 207 5.27 6.93 10.85
CA TYR A 207 4.29 7.19 9.81
C TYR A 207 4.27 6.06 8.80
N ARG A 208 3.06 5.58 8.51
CA ARG A 208 2.79 4.57 7.51
C ARG A 208 1.68 5.05 6.60
N VAL A 209 1.81 4.75 5.32
CA VAL A 209 0.77 4.98 4.31
C VAL A 209 0.34 3.64 3.75
N GLU A 210 -0.93 3.49 3.43
CA GLU A 210 -1.46 2.27 2.82
C GLU A 210 -2.45 2.62 1.70
N TRP A 211 -2.25 2.02 0.54
CA TRP A 211 -3.19 2.09 -0.58
C TRP A 211 -3.99 0.81 -0.68
N THR A 212 -5.31 0.93 -0.62
CA THR A 212 -6.22 -0.20 -0.69
C THR A 212 -6.35 -0.73 -2.11
N ARG A 213 -6.52 -2.05 -2.21
CA ARG A 213 -6.74 -2.74 -3.49
C ARG A 213 -8.01 -2.20 -4.16
N PRO A 214 -7.96 -1.85 -5.46
CA PRO A 214 -9.15 -1.52 -6.24
C PRO A 214 -10.21 -2.63 -6.22
N ALA A 215 -11.46 -2.28 -6.46
CA ALA A 215 -12.57 -3.25 -6.48
C ALA A 215 -12.40 -4.34 -7.55
N ASP A 216 -11.77 -4.00 -8.68
CA ASP A 216 -11.42 -4.88 -9.79
C ASP A 216 -10.07 -5.59 -9.62
N GLY A 217 -9.40 -5.40 -8.48
CA GLY A 217 -8.09 -5.99 -8.19
C GLY A 217 -6.91 -5.13 -8.63
N TRP A 218 -5.69 -5.60 -8.38
CA TRP A 218 -4.49 -4.91 -8.85
C TRP A 218 -4.31 -5.07 -10.35
N GLN A 219 -4.37 -3.96 -11.08
CA GLN A 219 -4.09 -3.93 -12.52
C GLN A 219 -2.60 -3.73 -12.78
N LEU A 220 -2.02 -4.62 -13.58
CA LEU A 220 -0.64 -4.51 -14.05
C LEU A 220 -0.61 -3.95 -15.46
N ILE A 221 0.16 -2.90 -15.69
CA ILE A 221 0.48 -2.40 -17.02
C ILE A 221 1.59 -3.28 -17.61
N LYS A 222 1.45 -3.71 -18.86
CA LYS A 222 2.41 -4.57 -19.57
C LYS A 222 2.86 -3.95 -20.88
#